data_AF-A0A1C6Q1L4-F1
#
_entry.id   AF-A0A1C6Q1L4-F1
#
_cell.length_a   1.000
_cell.length_b   1.000
_cell.length_c   1.000
_cell.angle_alpha   90.00
_cell.angle_beta   90.00
_cell.angle_gamma   90.00
#
_symmetry.space_group_name_H-M   'P 1'
#
loop_
_entity.id
_entity.type
_entity.pdbx_description
1 polymer ?
#
loop_
_entity_poly.entity_id
_entity_poly.type
_entity_poly.pdbx_seq_one_letter_code
_entity_poly.pdbx_strand_id
1 'polypeptide(L)'
;MPNYWMYETSGVLRPAVEAYLRDEPMTPEHIAALRAYLRQWIAYPWAGSEAVHVLRKAVDQLYSREAIDDWLELAIEQCIDPL
;
A
#
# COMPACT_ATOMS: atom_id res chain seq x y z
N MET A 1 -5.41 10.57 10.70
CA MET A 1 -4.68 9.80 9.68
C MET A 1 -5.73 9.11 8.82
N PRO A 2 -5.68 9.20 7.48
CA PRO A 2 -6.86 8.91 6.71
C PRO A 2 -6.88 7.44 6.32
N ASN A 3 -7.54 6.67 7.17
CA ASN A 3 -7.95 5.29 6.98
C ASN A 3 -8.96 5.15 5.82
N TYR A 4 -8.62 5.61 4.62
CA TYR A 4 -9.53 5.64 3.47
C TYR A 4 -10.02 4.23 3.10
N TRP A 5 -9.19 3.21 3.33
CA TRP A 5 -9.55 1.81 3.16
C TRP A 5 -10.67 1.34 4.10
N MET A 6 -10.89 2.00 5.25
CA MET A 6 -12.01 1.67 6.14
C MET A 6 -13.38 2.01 5.54
N TYR A 7 -13.43 2.95 4.59
CA TYR A 7 -14.67 3.35 3.91
C TYR A 7 -14.86 2.63 2.57
N GLU A 8 -13.95 1.72 2.22
CA GLU A 8 -13.99 0.94 0.98
C GLU A 8 -15.18 -0.04 1.00
N THR A 9 -15.92 -0.10 -0.11
CA THR A 9 -17.21 -0.83 -0.24
C THR A 9 -17.17 -1.99 -1.23
N SER A 10 -16.10 -2.18 -2.02
CA SER A 10 -15.99 -3.34 -2.93
C SER A 10 -15.82 -4.66 -2.20
N GLY A 11 -15.35 -4.61 -0.94
CA GLY A 11 -15.16 -5.78 -0.10
C GLY A 11 -13.85 -6.53 -0.34
N VAL A 12 -12.96 -6.01 -1.19
CA VAL A 12 -11.69 -6.65 -1.54
C VAL A 12 -10.50 -6.02 -0.81
N LEU A 13 -10.47 -4.70 -0.67
CA LEU A 13 -9.33 -4.02 -0.06
C LEU A 13 -9.29 -4.23 1.45
N ARG A 14 -10.44 -4.15 2.12
CA ARG A 14 -10.50 -4.26 3.58
C ARG A 14 -9.98 -5.61 4.09
N PRO A 15 -10.38 -6.77 3.54
CA PRO A 15 -9.77 -8.05 3.92
C PRO A 15 -8.26 -8.10 3.67
N ALA A 16 -7.78 -7.48 2.58
CA ALA A 16 -6.35 -7.45 2.27
C ALA A 16 -5.55 -6.64 3.31
N VAL A 17 -6.05 -5.45 3.68
CA VAL A 17 -5.43 -4.60 4.70
C VAL A 17 -5.52 -5.26 6.08
N GLU A 18 -6.66 -5.84 6.44
CA GLU A 18 -6.81 -6.56 7.71
C GLU A 18 -5.86 -7.76 7.80
N ALA A 19 -5.77 -8.57 6.74
CA ALA A 19 -4.83 -9.69 6.69
C ALA A 19 -3.38 -9.20 6.82
N TYR A 20 -3.04 -8.08 6.16
CA TYR A 20 -1.73 -7.46 6.31
C TYR A 20 -1.44 -7.07 7.76
N LEU A 21 -2.32 -6.27 8.39
CA LEU A 21 -2.16 -5.73 9.74
C LEU A 21 -2.19 -6.79 10.85
N ARG A 22 -2.91 -7.90 10.65
CA ARG A 22 -3.03 -9.01 11.62
C ARG A 22 -1.97 -10.09 11.45
N ASP A 23 -1.02 -9.90 10.53
CA ASP A 23 -0.01 -10.91 10.17
C ASP A 23 -0.63 -12.25 9.72
N GLU A 24 -1.79 -12.18 9.07
CA GLU A 24 -2.48 -13.35 8.52
C GLU A 24 -1.91 -13.70 7.12
N PRO A 25 -2.06 -14.96 6.66
CA PRO A 25 -1.66 -15.33 5.31
C PRO A 25 -2.32 -14.44 4.23
N MET A 26 -1.51 -13.88 3.35
CA MET A 26 -1.98 -13.06 2.24
C MET A 26 -2.13 -13.90 0.97
N THR A 27 -3.31 -13.82 0.35
CA THR A 27 -3.51 -14.43 -0.97
C THR A 27 -2.95 -13.53 -2.08
N PRO A 28 -2.74 -14.05 -3.30
CA PRO A 28 -2.38 -13.23 -4.45
C PRO A 28 -3.36 -12.07 -4.70
N GLU A 29 -4.65 -12.27 -4.43
CA GLU A 29 -5.68 -11.23 -4.54
C GLU A 29 -5.50 -10.13 -3.49
N HIS A 30 -5.16 -10.49 -2.25
CA HIS A 30 -4.83 -9.51 -1.21
C HIS A 30 -3.64 -8.64 -1.61
N ILE A 31 -2.58 -9.26 -2.12
CA ILE A 31 -1.38 -8.55 -2.59
C ILE A 31 -1.74 -7.62 -3.77
N ALA A 32 -2.53 -8.10 -4.73
CA ALA A 32 -2.97 -7.29 -5.85
C ALA A 32 -3.83 -6.09 -5.43
N ALA A 33 -4.73 -6.28 -4.45
CA ALA A 33 -5.59 -5.23 -3.92
C ALA A 33 -4.79 -4.15 -3.19
N LEU A 34 -3.87 -4.55 -2.30
CA LEU A 34 -2.98 -3.63 -1.60
C LEU A 34 -2.07 -2.87 -2.56
N ARG A 35 -1.49 -3.56 -3.56
CA ARG A 35 -0.69 -2.90 -4.60
C ARG A 35 -1.49 -1.84 -5.36
N ALA A 36 -2.72 -2.15 -5.74
CA ALA A 36 -3.59 -1.19 -6.43
C ALA A 36 -3.91 0.03 -5.55
N TYR A 37 -4.20 -0.19 -4.26
CA TYR A 37 -4.44 0.87 -3.29
C TYR A 37 -3.22 1.78 -3.11
N LEU A 38 -2.04 1.20 -2.83
CA LEU A 38 -0.81 1.94 -2.64
C LEU A 38 -0.42 2.74 -3.88
N ARG A 39 -0.63 2.16 -5.08
CA ARG A 39 -0.43 2.84 -6.36
C ARG A 39 -1.35 4.04 -6.54
N GLN A 40 -2.61 3.93 -6.14
CA GLN A 40 -3.56 5.05 -6.17
C GLN A 40 -3.13 6.17 -5.21
N TRP A 41 -2.64 5.79 -4.02
CA TRP A 41 -2.22 6.72 -2.99
C TRP A 41 -1.06 7.61 -3.46
N ILE A 42 -0.02 6.99 -4.00
CA ILE A 42 1.18 7.68 -4.52
C ILE A 42 0.97 8.37 -5.87
N ALA A 43 -0.17 8.16 -6.52
CA ALA A 43 -0.56 8.88 -7.74
C ALA A 43 -1.11 10.30 -7.46
N TYR A 44 -1.42 10.63 -6.20
CA TYR A 44 -2.05 11.90 -5.86
C TYR A 44 -1.09 13.10 -6.01
N PRO A 45 -1.57 14.30 -6.43
CA PRO A 45 -0.72 15.46 -6.70
C PRO A 45 0.15 15.98 -5.53
N TRP A 46 -0.25 15.72 -4.29
CA TRP A 46 0.54 16.11 -3.11
C TRP A 46 1.83 15.29 -2.97
N ALA A 47 1.92 14.17 -3.68
CA ALA A 47 3.06 13.27 -3.71
C ALA A 47 4.15 13.76 -4.71
N GLY A 48 4.37 15.07 -4.82
CA GLY A 48 5.24 15.69 -5.83
C GLY A 48 6.75 15.70 -5.51
N SER A 49 7.20 15.02 -4.45
CA SER A 49 8.60 14.97 -4.03
C SER A 49 9.39 13.86 -4.73
N GLU A 50 10.72 14.02 -4.81
CA GLU A 50 11.66 13.00 -5.30
C GLU A 50 11.46 11.63 -4.60
N ALA A 51 11.14 11.69 -3.31
CA ALA A 51 10.76 10.57 -2.45
C ALA A 51 9.68 9.65 -3.08
N VAL A 52 8.67 10.25 -3.71
CA VAL A 52 7.54 9.52 -4.30
C VAL A 52 7.95 8.87 -5.61
N HIS A 53 8.98 9.37 -6.29
CA HIS A 53 9.47 8.77 -7.52
C HIS A 53 10.05 7.38 -7.29
N VAL A 54 10.73 7.16 -6.15
CA VAL A 54 11.24 5.84 -5.75
C VAL A 54 10.08 4.91 -5.41
N LEU A 55 9.11 5.37 -4.62
CA LEU A 55 7.90 4.61 -4.27
C LEU A 55 7.09 4.20 -5.51
N ARG A 56 6.97 5.10 -6.51
CA ARG A 56 6.33 4.83 -7.81
C ARG A 56 7.00 3.73 -8.62
N LYS A 57 8.32 3.64 -8.58
CA LYS A 57 9.05 2.56 -9.25
C LYS A 57 8.89 1.22 -8.54
N ALA A 58 8.88 1.25 -7.20
CA ALA A 58 8.81 0.05 -6.38
C ALA A 58 7.40 -0.56 -6.28
N VAL A 59 6.33 0.25 -6.35
CA VAL A 59 4.96 -0.23 -6.14
C VAL A 59 4.51 -1.31 -7.13
N ASP A 60 5.09 -1.34 -8.33
CA ASP A 60 4.74 -2.35 -9.35
C ASP A 60 5.36 -3.72 -9.07
N GLN A 61 6.31 -3.79 -8.14
CA GLN A 61 7.04 -4.99 -7.74
C GLN A 61 6.50 -5.63 -6.45
N LEU A 62 5.35 -5.16 -5.94
CA LEU A 62 4.71 -5.74 -4.76
C LEU A 62 4.07 -7.08 -5.12
N TYR A 63 4.83 -8.17 -4.93
CA TYR A 63 4.41 -9.55 -5.25
C TYR A 63 4.33 -10.46 -4.02
N SER A 64 4.74 -9.97 -2.85
CA SER A 64 4.78 -10.71 -1.59
C SER A 64 4.46 -9.77 -0.42
N ARG A 65 4.21 -10.35 0.76
CA ARG A 65 4.14 -9.59 2.02
C ARG A 65 5.44 -8.84 2.28
N GLU A 66 6.57 -9.51 2.18
CA GLU A 66 7.90 -8.92 2.38
C GLU A 66 8.13 -7.69 1.48
N ALA A 67 7.73 -7.76 0.20
CA ALA A 67 7.83 -6.61 -0.69
C ALA A 67 6.92 -5.44 -0.26
N ILE A 68 5.76 -5.72 0.34
CA ILE A 68 4.86 -4.72 0.91
C ILE A 68 5.48 -4.09 2.17
N ASP A 69 6.09 -4.91 3.03
CA ASP A 69 6.79 -4.44 4.24
C ASP A 69 7.93 -3.48 3.86
N ASP A 70 8.82 -3.90 2.94
CA ASP A 70 9.94 -3.09 2.44
C ASP A 70 9.46 -1.76 1.83
N TRP A 71 8.36 -1.81 1.09
CA TRP A 71 7.79 -0.61 0.47
C TRP A 71 7.20 0.34 1.50
N LEU A 72 6.54 -0.18 2.53
CA LEU A 72 5.97 0.63 3.62
C LEU A 72 7.05 1.23 4.50
N GLU A 73 8.13 0.51 4.79
CA GLU A 73 9.30 1.05 5.48
C GLU A 73 9.89 2.23 4.69
N LEU A 74 10.11 2.06 3.38
CA LEU A 74 10.55 3.15 2.52
C LEU A 74 9.57 4.33 2.51
N ALA A 75 8.27 4.07 2.55
CA ALA A 75 7.26 5.12 2.63
C ALA A 75 7.38 5.90 3.96
N ILE A 76 7.52 5.20 5.08
CA ILE A 76 7.66 5.79 6.41
C ILE A 76 8.92 6.65 6.51
N GLU A 77 10.05 6.21 5.92
CA GLU A 77 11.28 7.00 5.83
C GLU A 77 11.07 8.35 5.12
N GLN A 78 10.10 8.40 4.21
CA GLN A 78 9.72 9.61 3.47
C GLN A 78 8.57 10.39 4.15
N CYS A 79 8.28 10.09 5.43
CA CYS A 79 7.18 10.65 6.21
C CYS A 79 5.80 10.43 5.56
N ILE A 80 5.64 9.32 4.85
CA ILE A 80 4.42 8.89 4.17
C ILE A 80 3.86 7.66 4.91
N ASP A 81 2.65 7.78 5.45
CA ASP A 81 1.93 6.66 6.07
C ASP A 81 0.61 6.41 5.34
N PRO A 82 0.54 5.39 4.47
CA PRO A 82 -0.63 5.10 3.68
C PRO A 82 -1.62 4.13 4.35
N LEU A 83 -1.30 3.55 5.50
CA LEU A 83 -2.18 2.59 6.19
C LEU A 83 -2.92 3.19 7.39
#